data_AF-T1DGJ6-F1
#
_entry.id   AF-T1DGJ6-F1
#
_cell.length_a   1.000
_cell.length_b   1.000
_cell.length_c   1.000
_cell.angle_alpha   90.00
_cell.angle_beta   90.00
_cell.angle_gamma   90.00
#
_symmetry.space_group_name_H-M   'P 1'
#
loop_
_entity.id
_entity.type
_entity.pdbx_description
1 polymer ?
#
loop_
_entity_poly.entity_id
_entity_poly.type
_entity_poly.pdbx_seq_one_letter_code
_entity_poly.pdbx_strand_id
1 'polypeptide(L)'
;MQMLAMDSNQVVKCVAAISPIVSFRYYHSFFTERYVLQQDDAERSLIESDLSTKVASLASKNFLLIHSTADCMVHEQHAALLTRSLVNQGIIFRHQMYVDEDHEYQSVSEHLFHTIETYIEENFGNDNQDWTTAFFLSKT
;
A
#
# COMPACT_ATOMS: atom_id res chain seq x y z
N MET A 1 4.68 -0.53 6.60
CA MET A 1 4.02 -1.86 6.73
C MET A 1 4.57 -2.70 7.90
N GLN A 2 5.77 -2.45 8.44
CA GLN A 2 6.21 -3.09 9.69
C GLN A 2 5.29 -2.79 10.90
N MET A 3 4.77 -1.56 10.99
CA MET A 3 3.71 -1.21 11.94
C MET A 3 2.45 -2.08 11.76
N LEU A 4 2.04 -2.36 10.52
CA LEU A 4 0.90 -3.22 10.22
C LEU A 4 1.17 -4.67 10.62
N ALA A 5 2.40 -5.14 10.42
CA ALA A 5 2.81 -6.46 10.87
C ALA A 5 2.84 -6.61 12.40
N MET A 6 2.95 -5.49 13.14
CA MET A 6 2.96 -5.44 14.60
C MET A 6 1.60 -5.09 15.20
N ASP A 7 0.54 -4.95 14.39
CA ASP A 7 -0.81 -4.59 14.86
C ASP A 7 -1.54 -5.81 15.47
N SER A 8 -1.05 -6.29 16.61
CA SER A 8 -1.64 -7.42 17.34
C SER A 8 -3.04 -7.14 17.88
N ASN A 9 -3.33 -5.86 18.17
CA ASN A 9 -4.61 -5.42 18.74
C ASN A 9 -5.67 -5.12 17.67
N GLN A 10 -5.35 -5.40 16.40
CA GLN A 10 -6.23 -5.19 15.25
C GLN A 10 -6.80 -3.77 15.14
N VAL A 11 -6.01 -2.76 15.50
CA VAL A 11 -6.40 -1.35 15.46
C VAL A 11 -6.59 -0.88 14.01
N VAL A 12 -5.78 -1.37 13.08
CA VAL A 12 -5.87 -0.99 11.67
C VAL A 12 -6.89 -1.89 10.97
N LYS A 13 -7.96 -1.34 10.42
CA LYS A 13 -9.00 -2.13 9.73
C LYS A 13 -8.65 -2.42 8.27
N CYS A 14 -8.19 -1.42 7.55
CA CYS A 14 -7.82 -1.54 6.14
C CYS A 14 -6.54 -0.73 5.85
N VAL A 15 -5.89 -1.08 4.74
CA VAL A 15 -4.65 -0.47 4.28
C VAL A 15 -4.78 -0.15 2.79
N ALA A 16 -4.37 1.05 2.40
CA ALA A 16 -4.11 1.41 1.01
C ALA A 16 -2.61 1.70 0.86
N ALA A 17 -1.93 0.98 -0.01
CA ALA A 17 -0.50 1.11 -0.29
C ALA A 17 -0.32 1.58 -1.75
N ILE A 18 0.23 2.78 -1.93
CA ILE A 18 0.44 3.43 -3.22
C ILE A 18 1.95 3.44 -3.52
N SER A 19 2.36 2.95 -4.69
CA SER A 19 3.77 2.76 -5.10
C SER A 19 4.69 2.26 -3.95
N PRO A 20 4.35 1.17 -3.24
CA PRO A 20 5.12 0.75 -2.07
C PRO A 20 6.49 0.17 -2.46
N ILE A 21 7.54 0.57 -1.76
CA ILE A 21 8.83 -0.13 -1.80
C ILE A 21 8.72 -1.43 -1.00
N VAL A 22 8.82 -2.56 -1.70
CA VAL A 22 8.62 -3.89 -1.11
C VAL A 22 9.94 -4.56 -0.72
N SER A 23 11.02 -4.31 -1.43
CA SER A 23 12.32 -4.95 -1.17
C SER A 23 13.46 -4.01 -1.56
N PHE A 24 14.23 -3.54 -0.58
CA PHE A 24 15.30 -2.57 -0.82
C PHE A 24 16.45 -3.10 -1.69
N ARG A 25 16.48 -4.43 -1.91
CA ARG A 25 17.37 -5.07 -2.88
C ARG A 25 17.15 -4.58 -4.31
N TYR A 26 15.91 -4.18 -4.64
CA TYR A 26 15.55 -3.69 -5.98
C TYR A 26 15.35 -2.17 -6.03
N TYR A 27 15.71 -1.46 -4.96
CA TYR A 27 15.60 0.00 -4.87
C TYR A 27 16.96 0.68 -5.12
N HIS A 28 16.97 2.02 -5.17
CA HIS A 28 18.18 2.81 -5.43
C HIS A 28 19.32 2.47 -4.45
N SER A 29 20.48 2.09 -4.99
CA SER A 29 21.66 1.70 -4.21
C SER A 29 22.08 2.75 -3.19
N PHE A 30 22.16 4.02 -3.61
CA PHE A 30 22.52 5.13 -2.72
C PHE A 30 21.62 5.20 -1.47
N PHE A 31 20.31 5.03 -1.64
CA PHE A 31 19.38 5.06 -0.52
C PHE A 31 19.54 3.82 0.36
N THR A 32 19.55 2.64 -0.27
CA THR A 32 19.65 1.36 0.44
C THR A 32 20.93 1.26 1.25
N GLU A 33 22.09 1.58 0.67
CA GLU A 33 23.39 1.53 1.35
C GLU A 33 23.48 2.52 2.52
N ARG A 34 22.91 3.72 2.35
CA ARG A 34 23.02 4.76 3.37
C ARG A 34 22.07 4.58 4.55
N TYR A 35 20.87 4.05 4.31
CA TYR A 35 19.78 4.08 5.30
C TYR A 35 19.26 2.71 5.72
N VAL A 36 19.51 1.65 4.93
CA VAL A 36 18.96 0.32 5.20
C VAL A 36 20.05 -0.65 5.63
N LEU A 37 21.20 -0.65 4.94
CA LEU A 37 22.26 -1.61 5.23
C LEU A 37 22.98 -1.26 6.54
N GLN A 38 23.07 -2.23 7.43
CA GLN A 38 24.01 -2.20 8.54
C GLN A 38 25.40 -2.62 8.05
N GLN A 39 26.44 -1.90 8.49
CA GLN A 39 27.82 -2.13 8.03
C GLN A 39 28.32 -3.56 8.29
N ASP A 40 27.88 -4.17 9.39
CA ASP A 40 28.33 -5.49 9.82
C ASP A 40 27.49 -6.64 9.24
N ASP A 41 26.27 -6.39 8.74
CA ASP A 41 25.37 -7.43 8.22
C ASP A 41 24.32 -6.87 7.21
N ALA A 42 24.79 -6.63 5.98
CA ALA A 42 23.96 -6.10 4.90
C ALA A 42 22.84 -7.05 4.46
N GLU A 43 23.13 -8.35 4.37
CA GLU A 43 22.15 -9.35 3.92
C GLU A 43 20.99 -9.49 4.89
N ARG A 44 21.28 -9.56 6.20
CA ARG A 44 20.24 -9.57 7.22
C ARG A 44 19.39 -8.30 7.16
N SER A 45 20.00 -7.15 6.96
CA SER A 45 19.28 -5.87 6.85
C SER A 45 18.29 -5.87 5.67
N LEU A 46 18.68 -6.43 4.53
CA LEU A 46 17.79 -6.58 3.37
C LEU A 46 16.65 -7.56 3.65
N ILE A 47 16.95 -8.71 4.27
CA ILE A 47 15.92 -9.72 4.59
C ILE A 47 14.92 -9.17 5.61
N GLU A 48 15.40 -8.55 6.68
CA GLU A 48 14.55 -7.99 7.73
C GLU A 48 13.72 -6.80 7.24
N SER A 49 14.17 -6.07 6.21
CA SER A 49 13.40 -4.96 5.62
C SER A 49 12.48 -5.40 4.49
N ASP A 50 12.64 -6.61 3.94
CA ASP A 50 11.84 -7.12 2.83
C ASP A 50 10.41 -7.43 3.26
N LEU A 51 9.48 -6.74 2.60
CA LEU A 51 8.07 -6.77 2.95
C LEU A 51 7.34 -7.98 2.38
N SER A 52 7.85 -8.54 1.29
CA SER A 52 7.29 -9.73 0.66
C SER A 52 7.31 -10.95 1.59
N THR A 53 8.17 -10.93 2.61
CA THR A 53 8.28 -11.99 3.64
C THR A 53 7.30 -11.80 4.80
N LYS A 54 6.68 -10.63 4.93
CA LYS A 54 5.85 -10.24 6.09
C LYS A 54 4.36 -10.19 5.79
N VAL A 55 3.95 -10.54 4.56
CA VAL A 55 2.55 -10.43 4.12
C VAL A 55 1.56 -11.27 4.94
N ALA A 56 2.02 -12.34 5.60
CA ALA A 56 1.14 -13.21 6.40
C ALA A 56 0.41 -12.44 7.52
N SER A 57 1.02 -11.38 8.07
CA SER A 57 0.38 -10.53 9.07
C SER A 57 -0.79 -9.69 8.52
N LEU A 58 -0.92 -9.59 7.19
CA LEU A 58 -1.98 -8.84 6.52
C LEU A 58 -3.23 -9.68 6.27
N ALA A 59 -3.22 -10.98 6.57
CA ALA A 59 -4.33 -11.89 6.23
C ALA A 59 -5.68 -11.49 6.86
N SER A 60 -5.65 -10.75 7.97
CA SER A 60 -6.86 -10.23 8.65
C SER A 60 -7.25 -8.82 8.25
N LYS A 61 -6.52 -8.20 7.31
CA LYS A 61 -6.68 -6.80 6.92
C LYS A 61 -7.21 -6.70 5.51
N ASN A 62 -8.12 -5.76 5.30
CA ASN A 62 -8.47 -5.37 3.94
C ASN A 62 -7.28 -4.60 3.33
N PHE A 63 -6.86 -5.01 2.12
CA PHE A 63 -5.68 -4.46 1.48
C PHE A 63 -5.98 -3.96 0.07
N LEU A 64 -5.60 -2.70 -0.20
CA LEU A 64 -5.60 -2.07 -1.51
C LEU A 64 -4.15 -1.80 -1.90
N LEU A 65 -3.72 -2.40 -3.00
CA LEU A 65 -2.47 -2.10 -3.68
C LEU A 65 -2.76 -1.17 -4.86
N ILE A 66 -2.04 -0.06 -4.94
CA ILE A 66 -2.05 0.85 -6.09
C ILE A 66 -0.62 0.99 -6.61
N HIS A 67 -0.45 0.86 -7.93
CA HIS A 67 0.83 1.12 -8.57
C HIS A 67 0.64 1.63 -10.01
N SER A 68 1.59 2.41 -10.51
CA SER A 68 1.65 2.81 -11.92
C SER A 68 2.70 2.03 -12.71
N THR A 69 2.49 1.86 -14.02
CA THR A 69 3.38 1.04 -14.87
C THR A 69 4.61 1.80 -15.38
N ALA A 70 4.57 3.14 -15.43
CA ALA A 70 5.71 3.97 -15.87
C ALA A 70 6.45 4.64 -14.69
N ASP A 71 6.25 4.15 -13.47
CA ASP A 71 6.96 4.58 -12.27
C ASP A 71 8.46 4.26 -12.37
N CYS A 72 9.27 5.31 -12.54
CA CYS A 72 10.73 5.19 -12.63
C CYS A 72 11.42 5.34 -11.27
N MET A 73 10.70 5.71 -10.22
CA MET A 73 11.25 5.89 -8.87
C MET A 73 11.12 4.59 -8.06
N VAL A 74 9.94 3.99 -8.09
CA VAL A 74 9.64 2.69 -7.49
C VAL A 74 9.13 1.79 -8.62
N HIS A 75 9.99 0.95 -9.18
CA HIS A 75 9.60 0.15 -10.33
C HIS A 75 8.47 -0.83 -9.99
N GLU A 76 7.57 -1.09 -10.95
CA GLU A 76 6.39 -1.99 -10.83
C GLU A 76 6.72 -3.38 -10.26
N GLN A 77 7.97 -3.81 -10.40
CA GLN A 77 8.49 -5.05 -9.79
C GLN A 77 8.17 -5.16 -8.29
N HIS A 78 8.09 -4.04 -7.56
CA HIS A 78 7.70 -4.06 -6.15
C HIS A 78 6.24 -4.51 -5.98
N ALA A 79 5.31 -3.93 -6.74
CA ALA A 79 3.91 -4.38 -6.73
C ALA A 79 3.77 -5.84 -7.17
N ALA A 80 4.53 -6.27 -8.19
CA ALA A 80 4.55 -7.66 -8.64
C ALA A 80 5.05 -8.62 -7.55
N LEU A 81 6.13 -8.27 -6.84
CA LEU A 81 6.67 -9.06 -5.72
C LEU A 81 5.65 -9.20 -4.59
N LEU A 82 5.01 -8.10 -4.21
CA LEU A 82 4.00 -8.11 -3.14
C LEU A 82 2.76 -8.90 -3.55
N THR A 83 2.27 -8.71 -4.77
CA THR A 83 1.17 -9.48 -5.35
C THR A 83 1.47 -10.98 -5.31
N ARG A 84 2.65 -11.40 -5.77
CA ARG A 84 3.07 -12.81 -5.72
C ARG A 84 3.05 -13.35 -4.30
N SER A 85 3.56 -12.59 -3.33
CA SER A 85 3.56 -13.01 -1.92
C SER A 85 2.15 -13.11 -1.32
N LEU A 86 1.27 -12.14 -1.60
CA LEU A 86 -0.13 -12.16 -1.15
C LEU A 86 -0.88 -13.37 -1.73
N VAL A 87 -0.72 -13.62 -3.03
CA VAL A 87 -1.31 -14.78 -3.72
C VAL A 87 -0.80 -16.09 -3.14
N ASN A 88 0.51 -16.21 -2.91
CA ASN A 88 1.11 -17.42 -2.33
C ASN A 88 0.59 -17.72 -0.91
N GLN A 89 0.16 -16.70 -0.17
CA GLN A 89 -0.45 -16.85 1.16
C GLN A 89 -1.99 -16.96 1.11
N GLY A 90 -2.59 -16.94 -0.09
CA GLY A 90 -4.05 -16.99 -0.25
C GLY A 90 -4.78 -15.76 0.29
N ILE A 91 -4.09 -14.62 0.40
CA ILE A 91 -4.67 -13.37 0.91
C ILE A 91 -5.39 -12.66 -0.23
N ILE A 92 -6.67 -12.35 -0.04
CA ILE A 92 -7.47 -11.57 -0.99
C ILE A 92 -7.17 -10.09 -0.81
N PHE A 93 -6.98 -9.38 -1.92
CA PHE A 93 -6.68 -7.95 -1.94
C PHE A 93 -7.25 -7.30 -3.19
N ARG A 94 -7.43 -5.97 -3.15
CA ARG A 94 -7.77 -5.16 -4.32
C ARG A 94 -6.46 -4.64 -4.92
N HIS A 95 -6.32 -4.72 -6.24
CA HIS A 95 -5.19 -4.16 -6.97
C HIS A 95 -5.71 -3.19 -8.03
N GLN A 96 -5.26 -1.94 -7.96
CA GLN A 96 -5.50 -0.93 -8.99
C GLN A 96 -4.17 -0.59 -9.65
N MET A 97 -4.15 -0.67 -10.98
CA MET A 97 -2.99 -0.29 -11.77
C MET A 97 -3.32 0.91 -12.63
N TYR A 98 -2.41 1.87 -12.71
CA TYR A 98 -2.51 3.02 -13.60
C TYR A 98 -1.47 2.91 -14.70
N VAL A 99 -1.94 2.67 -15.92
CA VAL A 99 -1.07 2.46 -17.08
C VAL A 99 -0.57 3.82 -17.58
N ASP A 100 0.70 3.85 -18.00
CA ASP A 100 1.39 5.03 -18.56
C ASP A 100 1.54 6.23 -17.60
N GLU A 101 1.28 6.03 -16.32
CA GLU A 101 1.50 7.03 -15.26
C GLU A 101 2.88 6.86 -14.61
N ASP A 102 3.48 7.97 -14.18
CA ASP A 102 4.72 7.98 -13.40
C ASP A 102 4.44 7.89 -11.89
N HIS A 103 5.42 8.26 -11.07
CA HIS A 103 5.31 8.23 -9.60
C HIS A 103 4.35 9.31 -9.04
N GLU A 104 3.97 10.30 -9.84
CA GLU A 104 3.17 11.45 -9.41
C GLU A 104 1.67 11.30 -9.74
N TYR A 105 1.30 10.37 -10.63
CA TYR A 105 -0.10 10.09 -11.00
C TYR A 105 -0.86 11.32 -11.51
N GLN A 106 -0.18 12.25 -12.19
CA GLN A 106 -0.73 13.58 -12.51
C GLN A 106 -2.01 13.49 -13.34
N SER A 107 -2.03 12.67 -14.41
CA SER A 107 -3.18 12.59 -15.33
C SER A 107 -4.36 11.83 -14.77
N VAL A 108 -4.16 11.02 -13.74
CA VAL A 108 -5.20 10.18 -13.10
C VAL A 108 -5.51 10.58 -11.66
N SER A 109 -5.00 11.72 -11.20
CA SER A 109 -5.09 12.16 -9.81
C SER A 109 -6.52 12.12 -9.26
N GLU A 110 -7.50 12.63 -10.00
CA GLU A 110 -8.92 12.57 -9.62
C GLU A 110 -9.41 11.11 -9.41
N HIS A 111 -9.11 10.22 -10.37
CA HIS A 111 -9.51 8.81 -10.26
C HIS A 111 -8.76 8.10 -9.12
N LEU A 112 -7.50 8.44 -8.87
CA LEU A 112 -6.72 7.93 -7.74
C LEU A 112 -7.39 8.31 -6.40
N PHE A 113 -7.77 9.57 -6.22
CA PHE A 113 -8.44 10.02 -5.00
C PHE A 113 -9.81 9.35 -4.82
N HIS A 114 -10.64 9.28 -5.86
CA HIS A 114 -11.92 8.58 -5.77
C HIS A 114 -11.74 7.09 -5.45
N THR A 115 -10.73 6.42 -6.03
CA THR A 115 -10.43 5.01 -5.73
C THR A 115 -10.13 4.80 -4.25
N ILE A 116 -9.33 5.71 -3.66
CA ILE A 116 -8.95 5.65 -2.25
C ILE A 116 -10.16 5.97 -1.36
N GLU A 117 -10.92 7.01 -1.70
CA GLU A 117 -12.13 7.43 -0.98
C GLU A 117 -13.16 6.28 -0.94
N THR A 118 -13.54 5.76 -2.11
CA THR A 118 -14.48 4.63 -2.21
C THR A 118 -13.98 3.43 -1.40
N TYR A 119 -12.68 3.12 -1.47
CA TYR A 119 -12.13 2.03 -0.68
C TYR A 119 -12.24 2.28 0.83
N ILE A 120 -11.97 3.49 1.32
CA ILE A 120 -12.11 3.82 2.74
C ILE A 120 -13.58 3.77 3.16
N GLU A 121 -14.50 4.32 2.35
CA GLU A 121 -15.94 4.28 2.60
C GLU A 121 -16.50 2.86 2.66
N GLU A 122 -16.10 1.97 1.76
CA GLU A 122 -16.50 0.55 1.83
C GLU A 122 -16.03 -0.12 3.14
N ASN A 123 -14.89 0.31 3.68
CA ASN A 123 -14.29 -0.25 4.88
C ASN A 123 -14.81 0.37 6.18
N PHE A 124 -15.28 1.62 6.17
CA PHE A 124 -15.67 2.37 7.37
C PHE A 124 -17.06 3.02 7.32
N GLY A 125 -17.60 3.29 6.13
CA GLY A 125 -18.78 4.12 5.88
C GLY A 125 -20.14 3.43 6.03
N ASN A 126 -20.24 2.33 6.79
CA ASN A 126 -21.53 1.70 7.08
C ASN A 126 -22.11 2.13 8.44
N ASP A 127 -21.90 3.41 8.80
CA ASP A 127 -22.74 4.08 9.78
C ASP A 127 -23.90 4.70 9.00
N ASN A 128 -25.13 4.27 9.29
CA ASN A 128 -26.38 4.80 8.72
C ASN A 128 -26.62 6.27 9.10
N GLN A 129 -25.70 7.17 8.74
CA GLN A 129 -25.85 8.59 8.90
C GLN A 129 -25.14 9.27 7.74
N ASP A 130 -25.91 9.44 6.68
CA ASP A 130 -25.53 10.11 5.45
C ASP A 130 -25.22 11.60 5.77
N TRP A 131 -23.96 11.89 6.07
CA TRP A 131 -23.45 13.21 6.50
C TRP A 131 -23.73 14.30 5.47
N THR A 132 -23.89 13.92 4.20
CA THR A 132 -24.25 14.82 3.10
C THR A 132 -25.64 15.42 3.33
N THR A 133 -26.60 14.61 3.76
CA THR A 133 -27.98 15.06 4.06
C THR A 133 -28.02 16.01 5.26
N ALA A 134 -27.21 15.77 6.30
CA ALA A 134 -27.18 16.59 7.51
C ALA A 134 -26.63 18.01 7.25
N PHE A 135 -25.67 18.14 6.32
CA PHE A 135 -25.05 19.43 5.99
C PHE A 135 -25.96 20.33 5.13
N PHE A 136 -26.79 19.74 4.26
CA PHE A 136 -27.73 20.50 3.42
C PHE A 136 -29.07 20.78 4.11
N LEU A 137 -29.52 19.94 5.04
CA LEU A 137 -30.75 20.16 5.81
C LEU A 137 -30.59 21.14 6.99
N SER A 138 -29.36 21.48 7.40
CA SER A 138 -29.14 22.45 8.47
C SER A 138 -29.16 23.92 8.01
N LYS A 139 -29.52 24.18 6.74
CA LYS A 139 -29.48 25.51 6.13
C LYS A 139 -30.80 25.98 5.50
N THR A 140 -31.91 25.34 5.87
CA THR A 140 -33.30 25.78 5.61
C THR A 140 -34.04 25.92 6.93
#